data_AF-A0A936GYJ5-F1
#
_entry.id   AF-A0A936GYJ5-F1
#
_cell.length_a   1.000
_cell.length_b   1.000
_cell.length_c   1.000
_cell.angle_alpha   90.00
_cell.angle_beta   90.00
_cell.angle_gamma   90.00
#
_symmetry.space_group_name_H-M   'P 1'
#
loop_
_entity.id
_entity.type
_entity.pdbx_description
1 polymer ?
#
loop_
_entity_poly.entity_id
_entity_poly.type
_entity_poly.pdbx_seq_one_letter_code
_entity_poly.pdbx_strand_id
1 'polypeptide(L)'
;MVKQFLITTLLAFNAIIVFPTMGQSLTDREAIIQILADKNIDGKFIWRPSDSQLKKLAIEIITKQDTEISVKGLCRIITVLTKEEYDDNNDSIFLNTLISKIDPNQFINTCGMIGNHFNLRLYNTISLKKLKTLTQADEVLKWQSWTPYYLCYLGFTEVEASIIFLKKNITAVNQLHYSLNKEYHRFDTLDLNICLSRLGKYSDSLVIQQIDQQSRAGYSRDYIGFIKSMAKVRTMQSFQKIGELLISDLYEIHFEERKFIKQTALAAFLVYVKNFPDRSLKIQETINQWTFVQFSKAEGKDYDTDEYMENAKKWYIENKENLLLDMDKY
;
A
#
# COMPACT_ATOMS: atom_id res chain seq x y z
N MET A 1 5.49 -9.51 63.07
CA MET A 1 5.55 -10.88 62.52
C MET A 1 4.11 -11.37 62.45
N VAL A 2 3.38 -11.10 61.36
CA VAL A 2 3.34 -11.83 60.07
C VAL A 2 2.50 -13.12 60.17
N LYS A 3 1.50 -13.21 59.27
CA LYS A 3 0.60 -14.34 58.89
C LYS A 3 -0.65 -14.48 59.77
N GLN A 4 -1.89 -14.42 59.28
CA GLN A 4 -2.55 -14.49 57.96
C GLN A 4 -3.81 -13.60 58.06
N PHE A 5 -4.21 -12.66 57.19
CA PHE A 5 -4.05 -12.45 55.74
C PHE A 5 -4.51 -13.62 54.88
N LEU A 6 -5.77 -14.03 55.05
CA LEU A 6 -6.61 -14.71 54.06
C LEU A 6 -8.01 -14.84 54.69
N ILE A 7 -9.08 -14.73 53.90
CA ILE A 7 -10.52 -14.81 54.30
C ILE A 7 -11.21 -13.46 54.60
N THR A 8 -10.77 -12.34 54.01
CA THR A 8 -11.64 -11.14 53.90
C THR A 8 -11.62 -10.48 52.52
N THR A 9 -11.00 -11.13 51.54
CA THR A 9 -10.96 -10.72 50.12
C THR A 9 -11.49 -11.82 49.21
N LEU A 10 -12.58 -12.47 49.63
CA LEU A 10 -13.40 -13.32 48.77
C LEU A 10 -14.84 -12.87 49.00
N LEU A 11 -15.36 -12.03 48.10
CA LEU A 11 -16.77 -11.61 47.91
C LEU A 11 -16.94 -10.13 47.49
N ALA A 12 -15.85 -9.38 47.27
CA ALA A 12 -15.89 -8.03 46.70
C ALA A 12 -15.10 -7.88 45.39
N PHE A 13 -14.94 -8.96 44.63
CA PHE A 13 -14.69 -8.89 43.19
C PHE A 13 -15.99 -9.20 42.46
N ASN A 14 -16.97 -8.29 42.60
CA ASN A 14 -17.84 -7.99 41.47
C ASN A 14 -16.93 -7.33 40.42
N ALA A 15 -16.09 -8.15 39.77
CA ALA A 15 -15.71 -7.87 38.41
C ALA A 15 -17.05 -7.76 37.69
N ILE A 16 -17.45 -6.53 37.40
CA ILE A 16 -18.38 -6.25 36.33
C ILE A 16 -17.66 -6.78 35.09
N ILE A 17 -17.80 -8.08 34.84
CA ILE A 17 -17.67 -8.62 33.51
C ILE A 17 -18.87 -7.99 32.81
N VAL A 18 -18.62 -6.83 32.21
CA VAL A 18 -19.43 -6.37 31.10
C VAL A 18 -19.18 -7.44 30.04
N PHE A 19 -19.96 -8.52 30.09
CA PHE A 19 -20.22 -9.27 28.88
C PHE A 19 -20.76 -8.22 27.92
N PRO A 20 -20.11 -7.95 26.77
CA PRO A 20 -20.83 -7.26 25.73
C PRO A 20 -22.09 -8.10 25.56
N THR A 21 -23.26 -7.48 25.77
CA THR A 21 -24.55 -8.08 25.47
C THR A 21 -24.37 -8.91 24.22
N MET A 22 -24.48 -10.25 24.33
CA MET A 22 -24.33 -11.15 23.19
C MET A 22 -25.43 -10.79 22.21
N GLY A 23 -25.18 -9.80 21.35
CA GLY A 23 -25.93 -9.63 20.13
C GLY A 23 -25.79 -10.94 19.36
N GLN A 24 -26.85 -11.38 18.71
CA GLN A 24 -26.80 -12.54 17.84
C GLN A 24 -25.60 -12.40 16.89
N SER A 25 -24.73 -13.40 16.90
CA SER A 25 -23.64 -13.51 15.93
C SER A 25 -24.26 -13.60 14.54
N LEU A 26 -23.84 -12.73 13.62
CA LEU A 26 -24.32 -12.76 12.26
C LEU A 26 -23.71 -13.94 11.50
N THR A 27 -24.47 -14.54 10.60
CA THR A 27 -23.91 -15.42 9.57
C THR A 27 -23.07 -14.61 8.57
N ASP A 28 -22.19 -15.27 7.82
CA ASP A 28 -21.35 -14.63 6.79
C ASP A 28 -22.20 -13.85 5.78
N ARG A 29 -23.32 -14.44 5.32
CA ARG A 29 -24.24 -13.79 4.37
C ARG A 29 -24.87 -12.53 4.96
N GLU A 30 -25.35 -12.58 6.20
CA GLU A 30 -25.98 -11.45 6.87
C GLU A 30 -24.98 -10.31 7.14
N ALA A 31 -23.77 -10.65 7.57
CA ALA A 31 -22.70 -9.67 7.79
C ALA A 31 -22.34 -8.94 6.50
N ILE A 32 -22.16 -9.67 5.39
CA ILE A 32 -21.87 -9.08 4.08
C ILE A 32 -23.01 -8.13 3.66
N ILE A 33 -24.26 -8.58 3.73
CA ILE A 33 -25.43 -7.76 3.33
C ILE A 33 -25.53 -6.49 4.18
N GLN A 34 -25.34 -6.60 5.50
CA GLN A 34 -25.41 -5.45 6.39
C GLN A 34 -24.30 -4.43 6.12
N ILE A 35 -23.06 -4.88 5.86
CA ILE A 35 -21.99 -3.94 5.46
C ILE A 35 -22.27 -3.33 4.10
N LEU A 36 -22.73 -4.10 3.10
CA LEU A 36 -23.06 -3.55 1.78
C LEU A 36 -24.11 -2.43 1.89
N ALA A 37 -25.05 -2.54 2.83
CA ALA A 37 -26.01 -1.49 3.20
C ALA A 37 -25.46 -0.41 4.16
N ASP A 38 -24.13 -0.31 4.35
CA ASP A 38 -23.44 0.64 5.24
C ASP A 38 -23.85 0.58 6.73
N LYS A 39 -24.37 -0.57 7.20
CA LYS A 39 -24.77 -0.74 8.61
C LYS A 39 -23.58 -1.09 9.50
N ASN A 40 -23.63 -0.65 10.76
CA ASN A 40 -22.62 -1.02 11.75
C ASN A 40 -22.87 -2.44 12.29
N ILE A 41 -21.85 -3.31 12.19
CA ILE A 41 -21.86 -4.69 12.71
C ILE A 41 -20.77 -4.95 13.76
N ASP A 42 -20.17 -3.91 14.33
CA ASP A 42 -19.10 -4.01 15.32
C ASP A 42 -19.47 -4.98 16.46
N GLY A 43 -18.60 -5.94 16.71
CA GLY A 43 -18.79 -6.98 17.74
C GLY A 43 -19.81 -8.07 17.39
N LYS A 44 -20.45 -8.04 16.22
CA LYS A 44 -21.45 -9.05 15.79
C LYS A 44 -20.91 -10.07 14.77
N PHE A 45 -19.74 -9.81 14.19
CA PHE A 45 -19.11 -10.66 13.18
C PHE A 45 -17.59 -10.61 13.29
N ILE A 46 -16.94 -11.75 13.10
CA ILE A 46 -15.47 -11.86 13.05
C ILE A 46 -15.07 -12.08 11.60
N TRP A 47 -14.43 -11.08 11.01
CA TRP A 47 -13.92 -11.15 9.64
C TRP A 47 -12.79 -12.18 9.53
N ARG A 48 -12.81 -12.95 8.45
CA ARG A 48 -11.78 -13.92 8.09
C ARG A 48 -11.30 -13.62 6.65
N PRO A 49 -10.46 -12.59 6.43
CA PRO A 49 -10.07 -12.14 5.08
C PRO A 49 -9.37 -13.20 4.23
N SER A 50 -8.65 -14.13 4.86
CA SER A 50 -8.02 -15.30 4.23
C SER A 50 -9.00 -16.40 3.84
N ASP A 51 -10.27 -16.30 4.23
CA ASP A 51 -11.29 -17.28 3.87
C ASP A 51 -11.78 -17.06 2.44
N SER A 52 -11.27 -17.87 1.50
CA SER A 52 -11.69 -17.83 0.11
C SER A 52 -13.19 -18.07 -0.10
N GLN A 53 -13.89 -18.78 0.81
CA GLN A 53 -15.33 -18.97 0.71
C GLN A 53 -16.09 -17.68 1.04
N LEU A 54 -15.60 -16.91 2.01
CA LEU A 54 -16.16 -15.59 2.35
C LEU A 54 -16.02 -14.61 1.17
N LYS A 55 -14.86 -14.62 0.48
CA LYS A 55 -14.65 -13.84 -0.76
C LYS A 55 -15.65 -14.23 -1.85
N LYS A 56 -15.78 -15.52 -2.14
CA LYS A 56 -16.72 -16.03 -3.17
C LYS A 56 -18.17 -15.68 -2.85
N LEU A 57 -18.57 -15.83 -1.58
CA LEU A 57 -19.92 -15.46 -1.12
C LEU A 57 -20.19 -13.96 -1.32
N ALA A 58 -19.22 -13.09 -0.99
CA ALA A 58 -19.36 -11.66 -1.21
C ALA A 58 -19.50 -11.31 -2.70
N ILE A 59 -18.71 -11.94 -3.58
CA ILE A 59 -18.84 -11.77 -5.04
C ILE A 59 -20.22 -12.21 -5.52
N GLU A 60 -20.71 -13.36 -5.05
CA GLU A 60 -22.03 -13.88 -5.40
C GLU A 60 -23.14 -12.89 -5.03
N ILE A 61 -23.12 -12.36 -3.80
CA ILE A 61 -24.11 -11.38 -3.31
C ILE A 61 -24.06 -10.10 -4.13
N ILE A 62 -22.85 -9.56 -4.37
CA ILE A 62 -22.67 -8.31 -5.13
C ILE A 62 -23.15 -8.44 -6.58
N THR A 63 -22.98 -9.63 -7.17
CA THR A 63 -23.30 -9.90 -8.58
C THR A 63 -24.79 -10.16 -8.79
N LYS A 64 -25.49 -10.76 -7.81
CA LYS A 64 -26.93 -11.07 -7.90
C LYS A 64 -27.83 -9.83 -7.88
N GLN A 65 -27.32 -8.68 -7.41
CA GLN A 65 -28.04 -7.38 -7.36
C GLN A 65 -29.39 -7.40 -6.62
N ASP A 66 -29.65 -8.42 -5.80
CA ASP A 66 -30.86 -8.59 -4.98
C ASP A 66 -30.76 -7.89 -3.62
N THR A 67 -29.67 -7.16 -3.39
CA THR A 67 -29.29 -6.58 -2.11
C THR A 67 -28.96 -5.10 -2.25
N GLU A 68 -29.31 -4.33 -1.22
CA GLU A 68 -28.94 -2.92 -1.15
C GLU A 68 -27.42 -2.78 -1.06
N ILE A 69 -26.81 -2.15 -2.06
CA ILE A 69 -25.35 -1.95 -2.14
C ILE A 69 -25.08 -0.45 -2.18
N SER A 70 -24.62 0.08 -1.06
CA SER A 70 -24.06 1.43 -0.99
C SER A 70 -22.62 1.44 -1.49
N VAL A 71 -22.17 2.60 -2.00
CA VAL A 71 -20.76 2.80 -2.37
C VAL A 71 -19.85 2.55 -1.16
N LYS A 72 -20.16 3.15 0.00
CA LYS A 72 -19.36 3.01 1.22
C LYS A 72 -19.29 1.56 1.71
N GLY A 73 -20.39 0.83 1.65
CA GLY A 73 -20.45 -0.58 2.00
C GLY A 73 -19.61 -1.45 1.07
N LEU A 74 -19.70 -1.23 -0.23
CA LEU A 74 -18.87 -1.93 -1.22
C LEU A 74 -17.37 -1.66 -0.99
N CYS A 75 -17.02 -0.40 -0.70
CA CYS A 75 -15.66 -0.02 -0.35
C CYS A 75 -15.17 -0.77 0.90
N ARG A 76 -15.97 -0.83 1.97
CA ARG A 76 -15.61 -1.54 3.21
C ARG A 76 -15.41 -3.04 2.99
N ILE A 77 -16.31 -3.70 2.26
CA ILE A 77 -16.17 -5.13 1.94
C ILE A 77 -14.87 -5.39 1.20
N ILE A 78 -14.58 -4.61 0.15
CA ILE A 78 -13.37 -4.81 -0.65
C ILE A 78 -12.13 -4.55 0.20
N THR A 79 -12.10 -3.45 0.98
CA THR A 79 -10.99 -3.15 1.89
C THR A 79 -10.72 -4.29 2.86
N VAL A 80 -11.76 -4.85 3.48
CA VAL A 80 -11.61 -5.91 4.49
C VAL A 80 -11.18 -7.23 3.85
N LEU A 81 -11.83 -7.64 2.76
CA LEU A 81 -11.60 -8.95 2.16
C LEU A 81 -10.31 -9.01 1.35
N THR A 82 -9.84 -7.90 0.79
CA THR A 82 -8.55 -7.88 0.06
C THR A 82 -7.36 -7.57 0.97
N LYS A 83 -7.57 -7.37 2.28
CA LYS A 83 -6.54 -6.80 3.16
C LYS A 83 -5.28 -7.67 3.33
N GLU A 84 -5.45 -8.98 3.44
CA GLU A 84 -4.41 -9.89 3.92
C GLU A 84 -3.83 -10.76 2.80
N GLU A 85 -4.67 -11.53 2.12
CA GLU A 85 -4.22 -12.44 1.07
C GLU A 85 -4.66 -11.96 -0.31
N TYR A 86 -3.69 -11.94 -1.21
CA TYR A 86 -3.87 -11.59 -2.61
C TYR A 86 -4.48 -12.75 -3.40
N ASP A 87 -5.52 -12.45 -4.18
CA ASP A 87 -6.19 -13.41 -5.03
C ASP A 87 -6.53 -12.76 -6.37
N ASP A 88 -5.70 -13.00 -7.39
CA ASP A 88 -5.86 -12.42 -8.73
C ASP A 88 -7.28 -12.60 -9.31
N ASN A 89 -7.91 -13.75 -9.05
CA ASN A 89 -9.19 -14.07 -9.64
C ASN A 89 -10.33 -13.33 -8.92
N ASN A 90 -10.39 -13.46 -7.60
CA ASN A 90 -11.49 -12.88 -6.82
C ASN A 90 -11.32 -11.36 -6.66
N ASP A 91 -10.09 -10.88 -6.43
CA ASP A 91 -9.80 -9.46 -6.25
C ASP A 91 -10.08 -8.70 -7.56
N SER A 92 -9.72 -9.25 -8.73
CA SER A 92 -10.09 -8.68 -10.03
C SER A 92 -11.60 -8.46 -10.17
N ILE A 93 -12.44 -9.42 -9.76
CA ILE A 93 -13.90 -9.28 -9.83
C ILE A 93 -14.38 -8.14 -8.93
N PHE A 94 -13.88 -8.05 -7.71
CA PHE A 94 -14.22 -6.96 -6.78
C PHE A 94 -13.86 -5.58 -7.36
N LEU A 95 -12.65 -5.42 -7.88
CA LEU A 95 -12.16 -4.12 -8.38
C LEU A 95 -12.90 -3.67 -9.62
N ASN A 96 -13.08 -4.56 -10.59
CA ASN A 96 -13.82 -4.23 -11.79
C ASN A 96 -15.29 -3.91 -11.48
N THR A 97 -15.88 -4.59 -10.49
CA THR A 97 -17.24 -4.28 -10.04
C THR A 97 -17.31 -2.92 -9.36
N LEU A 98 -16.38 -2.58 -8.47
CA LEU A 98 -16.33 -1.27 -7.83
C LEU A 98 -16.16 -0.15 -8.86
N ILE A 99 -15.17 -0.25 -9.75
CA ILE A 99 -14.90 0.75 -10.80
C ILE A 99 -16.14 0.97 -11.65
N SER A 100 -16.88 -0.08 -12.00
CA SER A 100 -18.09 0.08 -12.82
C SER A 100 -19.14 0.98 -12.15
N LYS A 101 -19.21 0.96 -10.80
CA LYS A 101 -20.25 1.62 -10.01
C LYS A 101 -19.90 3.03 -9.52
N ILE A 102 -18.63 3.40 -9.47
CA ILE A 102 -18.20 4.70 -8.89
C ILE A 102 -17.45 5.58 -9.87
N ASP A 103 -17.36 6.88 -9.56
CA ASP A 103 -16.53 7.82 -10.32
C ASP A 103 -15.04 7.44 -10.22
N PRO A 104 -14.24 7.55 -11.29
CA PRO A 104 -12.82 7.20 -11.27
C PRO A 104 -11.99 7.96 -10.22
N ASN A 105 -12.26 9.24 -9.96
CA ASN A 105 -11.57 9.99 -8.90
C ASN A 105 -11.97 9.47 -7.51
N GLN A 106 -13.25 9.13 -7.33
CA GLN A 106 -13.73 8.51 -6.08
C GLN A 106 -13.17 7.10 -5.88
N PHE A 107 -13.02 6.33 -6.97
CA PHE A 107 -12.38 5.02 -6.95
C PHE A 107 -10.96 5.13 -6.43
N ILE A 108 -10.20 6.05 -7.01
CA ILE A 108 -8.89 6.43 -6.50
C ILE A 108 -9.02 6.70 -5.01
N ASN A 109 -9.72 7.74 -4.54
CA ASN A 109 -9.80 8.08 -3.10
C ASN A 109 -10.00 6.89 -2.15
N THR A 110 -10.86 5.96 -2.55
CA THR A 110 -11.17 4.74 -1.79
C THR A 110 -10.01 3.74 -1.79
N CYS A 111 -9.37 3.54 -2.94
CA CYS A 111 -8.30 2.58 -3.16
C CYS A 111 -6.94 3.01 -2.59
N GLY A 112 -6.73 4.29 -2.29
CA GLY A 112 -5.54 4.73 -1.55
C GLY A 112 -5.39 4.08 -0.17
N MET A 113 -6.49 3.51 0.36
CA MET A 113 -6.51 2.72 1.61
C MET A 113 -6.43 1.21 1.39
N ILE A 114 -6.50 0.74 0.15
CA ILE A 114 -6.58 -0.68 -0.20
C ILE A 114 -5.32 -1.04 -0.95
N GLY A 115 -4.41 -1.76 -0.31
CA GLY A 115 -3.02 -1.82 -0.77
C GLY A 115 -2.79 -2.50 -2.13
N ASN A 116 -3.85 -3.04 -2.75
CA ASN A 116 -3.75 -4.09 -3.76
C ASN A 116 -3.84 -3.60 -5.21
N HIS A 117 -4.10 -2.31 -5.42
CA HIS A 117 -4.80 -1.88 -6.64
C HIS A 117 -3.90 -1.32 -7.73
N PHE A 118 -2.59 -1.38 -7.60
CA PHE A 118 -1.68 -0.86 -8.62
C PHE A 118 -1.33 -1.90 -9.70
N ASN A 119 -1.80 -3.14 -9.58
CA ASN A 119 -1.50 -4.20 -10.53
C ASN A 119 -2.44 -4.14 -11.74
N LEU A 120 -1.88 -3.84 -12.92
CA LEU A 120 -2.61 -3.70 -14.17
C LEU A 120 -3.46 -4.94 -14.51
N ARG A 121 -2.97 -6.15 -14.18
CA ARG A 121 -3.63 -7.42 -14.53
C ARG A 121 -4.96 -7.65 -13.82
N LEU A 122 -5.20 -6.93 -12.72
CA LEU A 122 -6.46 -7.00 -11.98
C LEU A 122 -7.61 -6.26 -12.70
N TYR A 123 -7.31 -5.50 -13.76
CA TYR A 123 -8.29 -4.66 -14.43
C TYR A 123 -8.63 -5.21 -15.81
N ASN A 124 -9.92 -5.34 -16.07
CA ASN A 124 -10.39 -5.61 -17.41
C ASN A 124 -10.30 -4.34 -18.29
N THR A 125 -10.42 -4.52 -19.60
CA THR A 125 -10.31 -3.43 -20.58
C THR A 125 -11.33 -2.30 -20.35
N ILE A 126 -12.53 -2.61 -19.83
CA ILE A 126 -13.58 -1.61 -19.58
C ILE A 126 -13.17 -0.70 -18.43
N SER A 127 -12.73 -1.30 -17.32
CA SER A 127 -12.22 -0.56 -16.15
C SER A 127 -11.01 0.28 -16.50
N LEU A 128 -10.07 -0.25 -17.29
CA LEU A 128 -8.90 0.50 -17.75
C LEU A 128 -9.29 1.70 -18.62
N LYS A 129 -10.23 1.54 -19.56
CA LYS A 129 -10.76 2.66 -20.36
C LYS A 129 -11.39 3.73 -19.48
N LYS A 130 -12.14 3.32 -18.44
CA LYS A 130 -12.77 4.25 -17.51
C LYS A 130 -11.72 5.01 -16.68
N LEU A 131 -10.72 4.33 -16.14
CA LEU A 131 -9.61 4.95 -15.41
C LEU A 131 -8.77 5.88 -16.29
N LYS A 132 -8.57 5.54 -17.57
CA LYS A 132 -7.83 6.35 -18.54
C LYS A 132 -8.44 7.75 -18.74
N THR A 133 -9.73 7.95 -18.47
CA THR A 133 -10.34 9.29 -18.53
C THR A 133 -9.66 10.29 -17.60
N LEU A 134 -9.09 9.81 -16.49
CA LEU A 134 -8.36 10.63 -15.55
C LEU A 134 -7.07 11.23 -16.11
N THR A 135 -6.55 10.76 -17.25
CA THR A 135 -5.33 11.31 -17.83
C THR A 135 -5.52 12.68 -18.49
N GLN A 136 -6.76 13.16 -18.60
CA GLN A 136 -7.08 14.46 -19.19
C GLN A 136 -6.67 15.64 -18.28
N ALA A 137 -6.30 16.77 -18.87
CA ALA A 137 -5.75 17.91 -18.12
C ALA A 137 -6.78 18.61 -17.22
N ASP A 138 -8.06 18.59 -17.59
CA ASP A 138 -9.17 19.14 -16.81
C ASP A 138 -9.50 18.30 -15.56
N GLU A 139 -9.17 17.01 -15.58
CA GLU A 139 -9.29 16.13 -14.42
C GLU A 139 -8.26 16.43 -13.32
N VAL A 140 -7.17 17.15 -13.63
CA VAL A 140 -6.10 17.50 -12.67
C VAL A 140 -6.62 18.22 -11.43
N LEU A 141 -7.68 19.02 -11.55
CA LEU A 141 -8.29 19.72 -10.40
C LEU A 141 -9.10 18.79 -9.48
N LYS A 142 -9.43 17.59 -9.94
CA LYS A 142 -10.13 16.55 -9.16
C LYS A 142 -9.16 15.52 -8.60
N TRP A 143 -7.98 15.40 -9.20
CA TRP A 143 -6.94 14.46 -8.79
C TRP A 143 -6.55 14.62 -7.32
N GLN A 144 -6.33 13.50 -6.64
CA GLN A 144 -5.62 13.47 -5.36
C GLN A 144 -4.12 13.49 -5.56
N SER A 145 -3.39 13.77 -4.47
CA SER A 145 -1.92 13.75 -4.40
C SER A 145 -1.29 12.54 -5.07
N TRP A 146 -1.94 11.38 -4.98
CA TRP A 146 -1.45 10.10 -5.47
C TRP A 146 -2.03 9.68 -6.82
N THR A 147 -3.02 10.38 -7.38
CA THR A 147 -3.56 10.07 -8.72
C THR A 147 -2.47 9.97 -9.79
N PRO A 148 -1.49 10.91 -9.87
CA PRO A 148 -0.38 10.79 -10.81
C PRO A 148 0.37 9.46 -10.67
N TYR A 149 0.66 9.07 -9.42
CA TYR A 149 1.32 7.80 -9.12
C TYR A 149 0.51 6.63 -9.65
N TYR A 150 -0.77 6.56 -9.32
CA TYR A 150 -1.64 5.46 -9.72
C TYR A 150 -1.70 5.27 -11.23
N LEU A 151 -1.89 6.37 -11.97
CA LEU A 151 -1.96 6.32 -13.44
C LEU A 151 -0.62 5.93 -14.08
N CYS A 152 0.49 6.47 -13.56
CA CYS A 152 1.83 6.06 -14.01
C CYS A 152 2.14 4.60 -13.69
N TYR A 153 1.67 4.09 -12.54
CA TYR A 153 1.84 2.69 -12.13
C TYR A 153 1.05 1.72 -13.01
N LEU A 154 -0.14 2.11 -13.46
CA LEU A 154 -0.90 1.36 -14.45
C LEU A 154 -0.35 1.49 -15.89
N GLY A 155 0.74 2.25 -16.08
CA GLY A 155 1.38 2.38 -17.40
C GLY A 155 0.64 3.30 -18.38
N PHE A 156 -0.24 4.18 -17.92
CA PHE A 156 -0.91 5.14 -18.80
C PHE A 156 0.05 6.26 -19.20
N THR A 157 0.68 6.13 -20.37
CA THR A 157 1.66 7.11 -20.87
C THR A 157 1.02 8.46 -21.22
N GLU A 158 -0.28 8.50 -21.52
CA GLU A 158 -1.00 9.74 -21.85
C GLU A 158 -1.12 10.70 -20.65
N VAL A 159 -0.91 10.21 -19.42
CA VAL A 159 -0.90 11.06 -18.21
C VAL A 159 0.25 12.07 -18.21
N GLU A 160 1.29 11.86 -19.03
CA GLU A 160 2.47 12.72 -19.14
C GLU A 160 2.09 14.20 -19.28
N ALA A 161 1.20 14.53 -20.22
CA ALA A 161 0.83 15.92 -20.50
C ALA A 161 0.18 16.59 -19.28
N SER A 162 -0.67 15.85 -18.56
CA SER A 162 -1.36 16.33 -17.36
C SER A 162 -0.40 16.49 -16.17
N ILE A 163 0.59 15.60 -16.03
CA ILE A 163 1.65 15.75 -15.02
C ILE A 163 2.54 16.96 -15.34
N ILE A 164 2.91 17.17 -16.59
CA ILE A 164 3.69 18.35 -17.01
C ILE A 164 2.90 19.64 -16.76
N PHE A 165 1.60 19.65 -17.09
CA PHE A 165 0.72 20.78 -16.81
C PHE A 165 0.66 21.06 -15.30
N LEU A 166 0.41 20.03 -14.49
CA LEU A 166 0.36 20.14 -13.04
C LEU A 166 1.68 20.67 -12.48
N LYS A 167 2.82 20.12 -12.92
CA LYS A 167 4.14 20.55 -12.47
C LYS A 167 4.41 22.03 -12.79
N LYS A 168 4.04 22.50 -13.99
CA LYS A 168 4.20 23.92 -14.39
C LYS A 168 3.31 24.87 -13.59
N ASN A 169 2.17 24.38 -13.10
CA ASN A 169 1.15 25.20 -12.44
C ASN A 169 0.94 24.81 -10.96
N ILE A 170 1.90 24.12 -10.35
CA ILE A 170 1.70 23.39 -9.08
C ILE A 170 1.24 24.31 -7.94
N THR A 171 1.78 25.54 -7.87
CA THR A 171 1.40 26.54 -6.87
C THR A 171 -0.06 26.95 -7.01
N ALA A 172 -0.49 27.30 -8.23
CA ALA A 172 -1.85 27.74 -8.49
C ALA A 172 -2.86 26.58 -8.27
N VAL A 173 -2.52 25.38 -8.75
CA VAL A 173 -3.35 24.19 -8.55
C VAL A 173 -3.47 23.87 -7.05
N ASN A 174 -2.38 23.85 -6.30
CA ASN A 174 -2.42 23.62 -4.84
C ASN A 174 -3.24 24.68 -4.10
N GLN A 175 -3.16 25.96 -4.50
CA GLN A 175 -4.00 27.02 -3.92
C GLN A 175 -5.49 26.80 -4.20
N LEU A 176 -5.84 26.38 -5.42
CA LEU A 176 -7.22 26.03 -5.77
C LEU A 176 -7.72 24.84 -4.94
N HIS A 177 -6.92 23.76 -4.83
CA HIS A 177 -7.27 22.62 -3.98
C HIS A 177 -7.45 23.00 -2.52
N TYR A 178 -6.57 23.86 -1.98
CA TYR A 178 -6.71 24.38 -0.63
C TYR A 178 -8.02 25.17 -0.46
N SER A 179 -8.37 26.01 -1.43
CA SER A 179 -9.61 26.80 -1.36
C SER A 179 -10.87 25.91 -1.28
N LEU A 180 -10.88 24.82 -2.05
CA LEU A 180 -12.00 23.89 -2.20
C LEU A 180 -12.08 22.87 -1.05
N ASN A 181 -10.95 22.30 -0.63
CA ASN A 181 -10.91 21.14 0.25
C ASN A 181 -10.27 21.42 1.63
N LYS A 182 -9.70 22.62 1.84
CA LYS A 182 -8.95 23.00 3.06
C LYS A 182 -7.73 22.12 3.35
N GLU A 183 -7.15 21.51 2.33
CA GLU A 183 -5.93 20.71 2.40
C GLU A 183 -4.72 21.49 1.86
N TYR A 184 -3.70 21.71 2.69
CA TYR A 184 -2.47 22.41 2.27
C TYR A 184 -1.56 21.47 1.49
N HIS A 185 -0.99 21.95 0.37
CA HIS A 185 0.05 21.29 -0.43
C HIS A 185 -0.27 19.85 -0.86
N ARG A 186 -1.26 19.72 -1.75
CA ARG A 186 -1.71 18.41 -2.26
C ARG A 186 -0.70 17.74 -3.17
N PHE A 187 0.01 18.49 -4.01
CA PHE A 187 1.01 17.96 -4.93
C PHE A 187 2.40 18.50 -4.63
N ASP A 188 3.39 17.61 -4.74
CA ASP A 188 4.81 17.92 -4.59
C ASP A 188 5.59 17.68 -5.89
N THR A 189 6.62 18.51 -6.14
CA THR A 189 7.38 18.45 -7.40
C THR A 189 8.26 17.21 -7.51
N LEU A 190 8.82 16.72 -6.42
CA LEU A 190 9.60 15.48 -6.43
C LEU A 190 8.70 14.30 -6.80
N ASP A 191 7.51 14.24 -6.21
CA ASP A 191 6.54 13.19 -6.50
C ASP A 191 6.15 13.15 -8.00
N LEU A 192 5.96 14.31 -8.62
CA LEU A 192 5.70 14.41 -10.06
C LEU A 192 6.92 14.04 -10.91
N ASN A 193 8.14 14.41 -10.49
CA ASN A 193 9.37 14.04 -11.19
C ASN A 193 9.61 12.52 -11.15
N ILE A 194 9.30 11.88 -10.02
CA ILE A 194 9.32 10.41 -9.89
C ILE A 194 8.37 9.80 -10.92
N CYS A 195 7.14 10.29 -11.01
CA CYS A 195 6.17 9.81 -12.00
C CYS A 195 6.68 9.98 -13.45
N LEU A 196 7.22 11.14 -13.80
CA LEU A 196 7.79 11.39 -15.13
C LEU A 196 9.01 10.51 -15.43
N SER A 197 9.84 10.23 -14.43
CA SER A 197 11.00 9.35 -14.57
C SER A 197 10.58 7.93 -14.92
N ARG A 198 9.53 7.41 -14.25
CA ARG A 198 8.95 6.10 -14.58
C ARG A 198 8.40 6.00 -15.98
N LEU A 199 7.84 7.10 -16.51
CA LEU A 199 7.36 7.17 -17.89
C LEU A 199 8.51 7.34 -18.92
N GLY A 200 9.77 7.38 -18.47
CA GLY A 200 10.94 7.62 -19.33
C GLY A 200 11.05 9.07 -19.83
N LYS A 201 10.38 10.03 -19.15
CA LYS A 201 10.29 11.45 -19.56
C LYS A 201 11.13 12.38 -18.71
N TYR A 202 11.75 11.86 -17.66
CA TYR A 202 12.63 12.62 -16.78
C TYR A 202 13.80 11.75 -16.33
N SER A 203 14.98 12.36 -16.23
CA SER A 203 16.20 11.64 -15.85
C SER A 203 16.08 11.10 -14.43
N ASP A 204 16.22 9.78 -14.29
CA ASP A 204 16.20 9.11 -12.98
C ASP A 204 17.37 9.55 -12.10
N SER A 205 18.57 9.75 -12.66
CA SER A 205 19.72 10.29 -11.93
C SER A 205 19.44 11.65 -11.31
N LEU A 206 18.72 12.55 -11.99
CA LEU A 206 18.31 13.84 -11.43
C LEU A 206 17.28 13.69 -10.31
N VAL A 207 16.32 12.76 -10.43
CA VAL A 207 15.36 12.48 -9.34
C VAL A 207 16.07 11.90 -8.14
N ILE A 208 16.98 10.96 -8.37
CA ILE A 208 17.81 10.35 -7.33
C ILE A 208 18.63 11.42 -6.60
N GLN A 209 19.26 12.35 -7.33
CA GLN A 209 19.97 13.48 -6.73
C GLN A 209 19.06 14.39 -5.89
N GLN A 210 17.83 14.65 -6.34
CA GLN A 210 16.85 15.43 -5.56
C GLN A 210 16.46 14.71 -4.27
N ILE A 211 16.22 13.40 -4.34
CA ILE A 211 15.93 12.57 -3.16
C ILE A 211 17.12 12.59 -2.19
N ASP A 212 18.34 12.36 -2.68
CA ASP A 212 19.59 12.43 -1.93
C ASP A 212 19.73 13.78 -1.19
N GLN A 213 19.48 14.90 -1.87
CA GLN A 213 19.60 16.23 -1.29
C GLN A 213 18.57 16.47 -0.18
N GLN A 214 17.36 15.95 -0.33
CA GLN A 214 16.29 16.09 0.68
C GLN A 214 16.50 15.17 1.89
N SER A 215 17.21 14.05 1.74
CA SER A 215 17.35 13.03 2.80
C SER A 215 18.63 13.10 3.62
N ARG A 216 19.58 14.00 3.31
CA ARG A 216 20.93 14.05 3.91
C ARG A 216 21.01 14.73 5.29
N ALA A 217 20.05 14.50 6.18
CA ALA A 217 20.05 15.11 7.53
C ALA A 217 20.52 14.16 8.67
N GLY A 218 20.98 12.95 8.36
CA GLY A 218 21.66 12.07 9.34
C GLY A 218 20.74 11.40 10.36
N TYR A 219 19.42 11.57 10.26
CA TYR A 219 18.45 10.90 11.14
C TYR A 219 17.85 9.65 10.47
N SER A 220 17.49 8.66 11.29
CA SER A 220 16.89 7.40 10.81
C SER A 220 15.61 7.59 9.99
N ARG A 221 14.75 8.56 10.36
CA ARG A 221 13.55 8.94 9.62
C ARG A 221 13.87 9.38 8.18
N ASP A 222 15.02 10.01 7.96
CA ASP A 222 15.42 10.53 6.65
C ASP A 222 15.88 9.40 5.72
N TYR A 223 16.56 8.38 6.28
CA TYR A 223 16.91 7.16 5.54
C TYR A 223 15.67 6.34 5.15
N ILE A 224 14.66 6.31 6.02
CA ILE A 224 13.40 5.68 5.66
C ILE A 224 12.78 6.45 4.52
N GLY A 225 12.55 7.77 4.66
CA GLY A 225 12.02 8.63 3.60
C GLY A 225 12.79 8.56 2.28
N PHE A 226 14.11 8.37 2.36
CA PHE A 226 14.99 8.09 1.24
C PHE A 226 14.66 6.76 0.55
N ILE A 227 14.70 5.64 1.30
CA ILE A 227 14.40 4.31 0.77
C ILE A 227 12.99 4.30 0.19
N LYS A 228 12.06 4.98 0.86
CA LYS A 228 10.70 5.20 0.38
C LYS A 228 10.72 5.83 -1.01
N SER A 229 11.35 6.99 -1.15
CA SER A 229 11.35 7.74 -2.42
C SER A 229 12.09 6.99 -3.53
N MET A 230 13.21 6.35 -3.23
CA MET A 230 13.94 5.49 -4.18
C MET A 230 13.08 4.31 -4.66
N ALA A 231 12.36 3.66 -3.76
CA ALA A 231 11.43 2.59 -4.11
C ALA A 231 10.25 3.08 -4.95
N LYS A 232 9.91 4.38 -4.95
CA LYS A 232 8.91 4.93 -5.88
C LYS A 232 9.46 5.15 -7.28
N VAL A 233 10.75 5.51 -7.41
CA VAL A 233 11.45 5.72 -8.70
C VAL A 233 11.52 4.42 -9.50
N ARG A 234 11.88 3.31 -8.85
CA ARG A 234 11.94 1.95 -9.46
C ARG A 234 12.78 1.83 -10.73
N THR A 235 13.87 2.59 -10.85
CA THR A 235 14.88 2.36 -11.88
C THR A 235 16.04 1.54 -11.34
N MET A 236 16.83 0.96 -12.25
CA MET A 236 18.05 0.23 -11.90
C MET A 236 18.96 1.04 -10.97
N GLN A 237 19.14 2.34 -11.27
CA GLN A 237 19.96 3.24 -10.44
C GLN A 237 19.38 3.43 -9.04
N SER A 238 18.05 3.58 -8.92
CA SER A 238 17.41 3.69 -7.60
C SER A 238 17.55 2.40 -6.78
N PHE A 239 17.56 1.23 -7.44
CA PHE A 239 17.80 -0.06 -6.77
C PHE A 239 19.25 -0.25 -6.36
N GLN A 240 20.20 0.18 -7.18
CA GLN A 240 21.61 0.23 -6.79
C GLN A 240 21.78 1.08 -5.53
N LYS A 241 21.11 2.24 -5.44
CA LYS A 241 21.15 3.09 -4.24
C LYS A 241 20.58 2.41 -2.99
N ILE A 242 19.50 1.65 -3.13
CA ILE A 242 18.94 0.86 -2.01
C ILE A 242 19.89 -0.29 -1.63
N GLY A 243 20.48 -0.98 -2.61
CA GLY A 243 21.47 -2.04 -2.36
C GLY A 243 22.77 -1.53 -1.74
N GLU A 244 23.23 -0.34 -2.12
CA GLU A 244 24.36 0.36 -1.47
C GLU A 244 24.09 0.60 0.02
N LEU A 245 22.85 0.97 0.40
CA LEU A 245 22.46 1.10 1.81
C LEU A 245 22.45 -0.24 2.55
N LEU A 246 22.07 -1.33 1.88
CA LEU A 246 22.05 -2.68 2.46
C LEU A 246 23.45 -3.13 2.92
N ILE A 247 24.47 -2.83 2.11
CA ILE A 247 25.87 -3.19 2.38
C ILE A 247 26.64 -2.10 3.15
N SER A 248 26.06 -0.90 3.30
CA SER A 248 26.69 0.19 4.04
C SER A 248 26.79 -0.13 5.53
N ASP A 249 27.88 0.28 6.15
CA ASP A 249 28.08 0.09 7.59
C ASP A 249 27.27 1.07 8.45
N LEU A 250 26.84 2.20 7.87
CA LEU A 250 26.06 3.25 8.53
C LEU A 250 26.65 3.68 9.89
N TYR A 251 27.98 3.69 10.03
CA TYR A 251 28.68 3.92 11.30
C TYR A 251 28.34 5.24 11.99
N GLU A 252 27.85 6.22 11.23
CA GLU A 252 27.45 7.54 11.72
C GLU A 252 26.08 7.53 12.43
N ILE A 253 25.31 6.44 12.31
CA ILE A 253 23.95 6.29 12.86
C ILE A 253 24.00 5.48 14.16
N HIS A 254 23.05 5.65 15.08
CA HIS A 254 22.95 4.81 16.28
C HIS A 254 22.67 3.34 15.94
N PHE A 255 23.28 2.38 16.65
CA PHE A 255 23.27 0.96 16.30
C PHE A 255 21.86 0.36 16.10
N GLU A 256 20.91 0.68 16.99
CA GLU A 256 19.53 0.21 16.88
C GLU A 256 18.80 0.73 15.63
N GLU A 257 19.10 1.97 15.23
CA GLU A 257 18.51 2.59 14.04
C GLU A 257 19.09 2.01 12.75
N ARG A 258 20.37 1.62 12.75
CA ARG A 258 21.02 0.95 11.60
C ARG A 258 20.28 -0.33 11.22
N LYS A 259 19.90 -1.11 12.22
CA LYS A 259 19.19 -2.38 12.03
C LYS A 259 17.86 -2.13 11.30
N PHE A 260 17.07 -1.16 11.76
CA PHE A 260 15.81 -0.80 11.13
C PHE A 260 15.96 -0.26 9.70
N ILE A 261 16.98 0.56 9.44
CA ILE A 261 17.28 1.06 8.09
C ILE A 261 17.66 -0.10 7.16
N LYS A 262 18.52 -1.03 7.61
CA LYS A 262 18.93 -2.20 6.84
C LYS A 262 17.78 -3.15 6.54
N GLN A 263 16.89 -3.38 7.51
CA GLN A 263 15.65 -4.14 7.27
C GLN A 263 14.76 -3.48 6.24
N THR A 264 14.62 -2.15 6.29
CA THR A 264 13.80 -1.41 5.34
C THR A 264 14.42 -1.44 3.94
N ALA A 265 15.75 -1.32 3.84
CA ALA A 265 16.48 -1.47 2.59
C ALA A 265 16.36 -2.89 2.03
N LEU A 266 16.48 -3.92 2.88
CA LEU A 266 16.30 -5.32 2.52
C LEU A 266 14.89 -5.57 1.98
N ALA A 267 13.86 -5.16 2.73
CA ALA A 267 12.47 -5.35 2.31
C ALA A 267 12.19 -4.65 0.97
N ALA A 268 12.67 -3.42 0.80
CA ALA A 268 12.58 -2.73 -0.48
C ALA A 268 13.31 -3.51 -1.58
N PHE A 269 14.55 -3.94 -1.33
CA PHE A 269 15.39 -4.66 -2.29
C PHE A 269 14.82 -6.02 -2.71
N LEU A 270 14.33 -6.83 -1.78
CA LEU A 270 13.78 -8.16 -2.03
C LEU A 270 12.56 -8.12 -2.93
N VAL A 271 11.71 -7.10 -2.79
CA VAL A 271 10.54 -6.90 -3.66
C VAL A 271 10.94 -6.70 -5.13
N TYR A 272 12.19 -6.30 -5.41
CA TYR A 272 12.66 -6.02 -6.78
C TYR A 272 13.47 -7.15 -7.41
N VAL A 273 14.01 -8.08 -6.62
CA VAL A 273 14.93 -9.10 -7.11
C VAL A 273 14.21 -10.44 -7.27
N LYS A 274 13.84 -10.76 -8.51
CA LYS A 274 13.11 -11.99 -8.90
C LYS A 274 13.85 -13.31 -8.56
N ASN A 275 15.17 -13.27 -8.37
CA ASN A 275 16.02 -14.45 -8.18
C ASN A 275 16.58 -14.61 -6.75
N PHE A 276 16.02 -13.89 -5.77
CA PHE A 276 16.45 -14.10 -4.39
C PHE A 276 15.96 -15.48 -3.90
N PRO A 277 16.80 -16.32 -3.23
CA PRO A 277 16.54 -17.76 -3.06
C PRO A 277 15.29 -18.19 -2.27
N ASP A 278 14.47 -17.28 -1.73
CA ASP A 278 13.22 -17.68 -1.09
C ASP A 278 12.12 -17.89 -2.13
N ARG A 279 12.08 -19.11 -2.69
CA ARG A 279 10.90 -19.71 -3.33
C ARG A 279 9.83 -20.08 -2.30
N SER A 280 9.53 -19.22 -1.33
CA SER A 280 8.24 -19.30 -0.68
C SER A 280 7.22 -18.71 -1.65
N LEU A 281 6.38 -19.59 -2.20
CA LEU A 281 5.16 -19.31 -2.96
C LEU A 281 4.11 -18.52 -2.14
N LYS A 282 4.57 -17.62 -1.27
CA LYS A 282 3.85 -16.69 -0.39
C LYS A 282 4.48 -15.28 -0.36
N ILE A 283 5.60 -15.06 -1.05
CA ILE A 283 6.08 -13.72 -1.45
C ILE A 283 5.46 -13.33 -2.82
N GLN A 284 4.45 -14.08 -3.28
CA GLN A 284 3.65 -13.68 -4.42
C GLN A 284 2.79 -12.48 -4.05
N GLU A 285 3.34 -11.31 -4.35
CA GLU A 285 2.58 -10.23 -4.99
C GLU A 285 1.53 -9.55 -4.10
N THR A 286 1.85 -9.43 -2.81
CA THR A 286 1.15 -8.59 -1.83
C THR A 286 1.91 -7.30 -1.50
N ILE A 287 1.31 -6.39 -0.76
CA ILE A 287 0.55 -5.29 -1.30
C ILE A 287 0.68 -4.11 -0.34
N ASN A 288 0.58 -2.89 -0.87
CA ASN A 288 1.12 -1.69 -0.26
C ASN A 288 2.59 -1.90 0.14
N GLN A 289 3.51 -1.49 -0.74
CA GLN A 289 4.93 -1.33 -0.40
C GLN A 289 5.18 -0.46 0.85
N TRP A 290 4.14 0.17 1.41
CA TRP A 290 4.17 0.92 2.66
C TRP A 290 3.74 0.14 3.90
N THR A 291 2.69 -0.69 3.86
CA THR A 291 2.24 -1.44 5.05
C THR A 291 3.17 -2.60 5.36
N PHE A 292 3.75 -3.25 4.34
CA PHE A 292 4.72 -4.32 4.55
C PHE A 292 6.01 -3.80 5.23
N VAL A 293 6.47 -2.60 4.82
CA VAL A 293 7.67 -1.95 5.35
C VAL A 293 7.45 -1.34 6.74
N GLN A 294 6.22 -0.90 7.05
CA GLN A 294 5.90 -0.32 8.37
C GLN A 294 5.52 -1.38 9.42
N PHE A 295 5.13 -2.58 8.99
CA PHE A 295 4.59 -3.63 9.86
C PHE A 295 5.14 -5.03 9.53
N SER A 296 6.46 -5.21 9.47
CA SER A 296 7.12 -6.54 9.43
C SER A 296 6.82 -7.47 10.63
N LYS A 297 5.80 -7.15 11.45
CA LYS A 297 5.13 -8.05 12.40
C LYS A 297 3.80 -8.64 11.89
N ALA A 298 3.31 -8.25 10.71
CA ALA A 298 1.94 -8.51 10.27
C ALA A 298 1.66 -9.96 9.82
N GLU A 299 2.68 -10.80 9.64
CA GLU A 299 2.51 -12.22 9.29
C GLU A 299 3.35 -13.18 10.17
N GLY A 300 3.87 -12.70 11.30
CA GLY A 300 4.65 -13.53 12.22
C GLY A 300 5.96 -14.10 11.64
N LYS A 301 6.46 -13.56 10.53
CA LYS A 301 7.77 -13.89 9.94
C LYS A 301 8.76 -12.76 10.12
N ASP A 302 9.84 -13.04 10.83
CA ASP A 302 11.01 -12.17 10.92
C ASP A 302 11.87 -12.33 9.65
N TYR A 303 11.74 -11.40 8.70
CA TYR A 303 12.65 -11.29 7.54
C TYR A 303 14.03 -10.72 7.92
N ASP A 304 14.22 -10.42 9.20
CA ASP A 304 15.40 -9.88 9.84
C ASP A 304 16.18 -10.98 10.58
N THR A 305 16.39 -12.13 9.93
CA THR A 305 17.45 -13.02 10.41
C THR A 305 18.77 -12.53 9.86
N ASP A 306 19.84 -12.66 10.66
CA ASP A 306 21.20 -12.35 10.20
C ASP A 306 21.52 -13.10 8.90
N GLU A 307 20.97 -14.31 8.73
CA GLU A 307 21.07 -15.12 7.52
C GLU A 307 20.46 -14.45 6.28
N TYR A 308 19.25 -13.90 6.36
CA TYR A 308 18.61 -13.20 5.22
C TYR A 308 19.39 -11.96 4.83
N MET A 309 19.84 -11.19 5.83
CA MET A 309 20.66 -10.01 5.60
C MET A 309 21.98 -10.36 4.91
N GLU A 310 22.69 -11.40 5.35
CA GLU A 310 23.94 -11.82 4.73
C GLU A 310 23.75 -12.37 3.31
N ASN A 311 22.70 -13.16 3.07
CA ASN A 311 22.37 -13.67 1.74
C ASN A 311 22.05 -12.52 0.76
N ALA A 312 21.31 -11.51 1.21
CA ALA A 312 20.94 -10.36 0.38
C ALA A 312 22.14 -9.47 0.05
N LYS A 313 23.01 -9.23 1.03
CA LYS A 313 24.28 -8.52 0.80
C LYS A 313 25.14 -9.27 -0.20
N LYS A 314 25.34 -10.58 0.00
CA LYS A 314 26.15 -11.42 -0.89
C LYS A 314 25.61 -11.40 -2.31
N TRP A 315 24.30 -11.62 -2.47
CA TRP A 315 23.65 -11.57 -3.77
C TRP A 315 23.82 -10.19 -4.44
N TYR A 316 23.59 -9.10 -3.69
CA TYR A 316 23.76 -7.75 -4.24
C TYR A 316 25.19 -7.50 -4.73
N ILE A 317 26.20 -7.86 -3.93
CA ILE A 317 27.61 -7.71 -4.30
C ILE A 317 27.93 -8.48 -5.59
N GLU A 318 27.42 -9.69 -5.73
CA GLU A 318 27.63 -10.55 -6.89
C GLU A 318 26.89 -10.05 -8.16
N ASN A 319 25.81 -9.28 -8.01
CA ASN A 319 24.90 -8.93 -9.10
C ASN A 319 24.72 -7.42 -9.35
N LYS A 320 25.38 -6.52 -8.61
CA LYS A 320 25.17 -5.06 -8.67
C LYS A 320 25.32 -4.42 -10.06
N GLU A 321 26.13 -5.03 -10.93
CA GLU A 321 26.38 -4.58 -12.32
C GLU A 321 25.31 -5.09 -13.30
N ASN A 322 24.54 -6.10 -12.90
CA ASN A 322 23.49 -6.71 -13.71
C ASN A 322 22.32 -7.10 -12.80
N LEU A 323 21.71 -6.08 -12.19
CA LEU A 323 20.46 -6.25 -11.46
C LEU A 323 19.40 -6.62 -12.50
N LEU A 324 19.09 -7.91 -12.61
CA LEU A 324 18.05 -8.42 -13.50
C LEU A 324 16.73 -7.71 -13.17
N LEU A 325 16.32 -6.83 -14.07
CA LEU A 325 15.15 -6.00 -13.96
C LEU A 325 14.04 -6.66 -14.79
N ASP A 326 13.10 -7.32 -14.13
CA ASP A 326 11.94 -7.91 -14.80
C ASP A 326 10.66 -7.46 -14.11
N MET A 327 10.08 -6.36 -14.61
CA MET A 327 8.75 -5.85 -14.23
C MET A 327 7.63 -6.70 -14.87
N ASP A 328 7.89 -8.01 -14.98
CA ASP A 328 7.50 -8.97 -16.03
C ASP A 328 7.55 -8.43 -17.49
N LYS A 329 8.29 -7.32 -17.68
CA LYS A 329 8.54 -6.48 -18.88
C LYS A 329 7.45 -5.48 -19.31
N TYR A 330 6.65 -4.95 -18.37
CA TYR A 330 6.23 -3.53 -18.19
C TYR A 330 4.95 -3.45 -17.35
#